data_AF-A0A6G3MM06-F1
#
_entry.id   AF-A0A6G3MM06-F1
#
_cell.length_a   1.000
_cell.length_b   1.000
_cell.length_c   1.000
_cell.angle_alpha   90.00
_cell.angle_beta   90.00
_cell.angle_gamma   90.00
#
_symmetry.space_group_name_H-M   'P 1'
#
loop_
_entity.id
_entity.type
_entity.pdbx_description
1 polymer ?
#
loop_
_entity_poly.entity_id
_entity_poly.type
_entity_poly.pdbx_seq_one_letter_code
_entity_poly.pdbx_strand_id
1 'polypeptide(L)'
;IIFPLCLSQNTSIREAVIISSVLSRCSFPAIHAAVALAKLSSFSYSKINTVFIRILLQKRYALPNKALDMLLTYFTDGKAGGEPSPLLWHQTLLMFVKKLFLLS
;
A
#
# COMPACT_ATOMS: atom_id res chain seq x y z
N ILE A 1 -8.59 -3.90 -11.44
CA ILE A 1 -7.52 -4.84 -11.87
C ILE A 1 -6.59 -5.21 -10.71
N ILE A 2 -6.07 -4.24 -9.95
CA ILE A 2 -5.16 -4.51 -8.81
C ILE A 2 -5.80 -5.28 -7.64
N PHE A 3 -7.09 -5.06 -7.30
CA PHE A 3 -7.68 -5.72 -6.12
C PHE A 3 -7.83 -7.25 -6.27
N PRO A 4 -8.33 -7.81 -7.39
CA PRO A 4 -8.36 -9.26 -7.57
C PRO A 4 -6.98 -9.93 -7.49
N LEU A 5 -5.92 -9.25 -7.95
CA LEU A 5 -4.53 -9.75 -7.82
C LEU A 5 -4.06 -9.83 -6.37
N CYS A 6 -4.56 -8.94 -5.50
CA CYS A 6 -4.23 -8.98 -4.07
C CYS A 6 -4.98 -10.08 -3.31
N LEU A 7 -6.15 -10.50 -3.83
CA LEU A 7 -7.01 -11.53 -3.23
C LEU A 7 -6.73 -12.92 -3.80
N SER A 8 -6.11 -13.01 -4.97
CA SER A 8 -5.73 -14.28 -5.59
C SER A 8 -4.62 -14.96 -4.79
N GLN A 9 -4.80 -16.25 -4.48
CA GLN A 9 -3.80 -17.06 -3.79
C GLN A 9 -2.59 -17.41 -4.67
N ASN A 10 -2.74 -17.33 -6.00
CA ASN A 10 -1.71 -17.74 -6.96
C ASN A 10 -0.85 -16.57 -7.49
N THR A 11 -1.07 -15.34 -7.03
CA THR A 11 -0.31 -14.19 -7.54
C THR A 11 1.12 -14.22 -6.99
N SER A 12 2.09 -14.17 -7.88
CA SER A 12 3.51 -14.12 -7.50
C SER A 12 3.96 -12.69 -7.19
N ILE A 13 4.95 -12.55 -6.31
CA ILE A 13 5.60 -11.25 -6.03
C ILE A 13 6.15 -10.63 -7.33
N ARG A 14 6.64 -11.45 -8.27
CA ARG A 14 7.17 -10.96 -9.56
C ARG A 14 6.09 -10.25 -10.39
N GLU A 15 4.89 -10.82 -10.44
CA GLU A 15 3.75 -10.22 -11.15
C GLU A 15 3.33 -8.91 -10.49
N ALA A 16 3.27 -8.89 -9.16
CA ALA A 16 2.98 -7.68 -8.40
C ALA A 16 3.98 -6.56 -8.72
N VAL A 17 5.28 -6.87 -8.78
CA VAL A 17 6.32 -5.91 -9.16
C VAL A 17 6.10 -5.38 -10.58
N ILE A 18 5.82 -6.24 -11.56
CA ILE A 18 5.57 -5.83 -12.95
C ILE A 18 4.39 -4.84 -13.03
N ILE A 19 3.24 -5.19 -12.44
CA ILE A 19 2.07 -4.31 -12.45
C ILE A 19 2.33 -3.01 -11.68
N SER A 20 3.06 -3.09 -10.57
CA SER A 20 3.44 -1.91 -9.78
C SER A 20 4.32 -0.93 -10.56
N SER A 21 5.16 -1.42 -11.48
CA SER A 21 5.99 -0.60 -12.37
C SER A 21 5.18 0.16 -13.42
N VAL A 22 4.03 -0.37 -13.81
CA VAL A 22 3.10 0.33 -14.70
C VAL A 22 2.36 1.39 -13.91
N LEU A 23 1.86 1.03 -12.73
CA LEU A 23 1.14 1.94 -11.82
C LEU A 23 1.99 3.15 -11.40
N SER A 24 3.30 2.96 -11.21
CA SER A 24 4.22 4.04 -10.87
C SER A 24 4.38 5.07 -12.00
N ARG A 25 4.18 4.68 -13.27
CA ARG A 25 4.25 5.54 -14.45
C ARG A 25 2.90 6.16 -14.82
N CYS A 26 1.80 5.48 -14.54
CA CYS A 26 0.47 6.00 -14.82
C CYS A 26 0.14 7.22 -13.93
N SER A 27 -0.48 8.23 -14.53
CA SER A 27 -1.07 9.36 -13.80
C SER A 27 -2.57 9.12 -13.64
N PHE A 28 -3.09 9.34 -12.44
CA PHE A 28 -4.52 9.27 -12.14
C PHE A 28 -4.87 10.25 -11.02
N PRO A 29 -6.16 10.64 -10.89
CA PRO A 29 -6.62 11.53 -9.83
C PRO A 29 -6.32 11.00 -8.42
N ALA A 30 -5.98 11.93 -7.52
CA ALA A 30 -5.64 11.64 -6.12
C ALA A 30 -6.78 10.92 -5.38
N ILE A 31 -8.04 11.21 -5.71
CA ILE A 31 -9.19 10.58 -5.07
C ILE A 31 -9.27 9.08 -5.35
N HIS A 32 -8.98 8.65 -6.58
CA HIS A 32 -8.93 7.22 -6.92
C HIS A 32 -7.76 6.53 -6.22
N ALA A 33 -6.63 7.23 -6.08
CA ALA A 33 -5.49 6.74 -5.31
C ALA A 33 -5.85 6.50 -3.85
N ALA A 34 -6.52 7.47 -3.22
CA ALA A 34 -6.94 7.38 -1.83
C ALA A 34 -7.94 6.23 -1.59
N VAL A 35 -8.94 6.08 -2.45
CA VAL A 35 -9.91 4.97 -2.37
C VAL A 35 -9.22 3.62 -2.59
N ALA A 36 -8.30 3.53 -3.55
CA ALA A 36 -7.55 2.30 -3.78
C ALA A 36 -6.66 1.94 -2.59
N LEU A 37 -5.97 2.92 -2.01
CA LEU A 37 -5.12 2.75 -0.83
C LEU A 37 -5.94 2.26 0.37
N ALA A 38 -7.08 2.91 0.64
CA ALA A 38 -8.05 2.51 1.64
C ALA A 38 -8.54 1.06 1.46
N LYS A 39 -8.87 0.67 0.22
CA LYS A 39 -9.37 -0.66 -0.06
C LYS A 39 -8.27 -1.73 0.11
N LEU A 40 -7.05 -1.42 -0.29
CA LEU A 40 -5.88 -2.26 -0.10
C LEU A 40 -5.56 -2.46 1.37
N SER A 41 -5.57 -1.39 2.18
CA SER A 41 -5.35 -1.49 3.63
C SER A 41 -6.47 -2.21 4.38
N SER A 42 -7.64 -2.37 3.78
CA SER A 42 -8.73 -3.18 4.36
C SER A 42 -8.54 -4.69 4.21
N PHE A 43 -7.58 -5.14 3.39
CA PHE A 43 -7.30 -6.56 3.20
C PHE A 43 -6.27 -7.07 4.22
N SER A 44 -6.27 -8.39 4.44
CA SER A 44 -5.25 -9.04 5.27
C SER A 44 -3.84 -8.71 4.81
N TYR A 45 -2.92 -8.65 5.77
CA TYR A 45 -1.53 -8.34 5.51
C TYR A 45 -0.92 -9.35 4.51
N SER A 46 -0.32 -8.83 3.44
CA SER A 46 0.38 -9.63 2.44
C SER A 46 1.52 -8.83 1.81
N LYS A 47 2.57 -9.54 1.39
CA LYS A 47 3.71 -8.95 0.67
C LYS A 47 3.25 -8.24 -0.60
N ILE A 48 2.32 -8.84 -1.35
CA ILE A 48 1.79 -8.32 -2.61
C ILE A 48 1.04 -7.01 -2.37
N ASN A 49 0.17 -6.99 -1.36
CA ASN A 49 -0.60 -5.81 -0.98
C ASN A 49 0.33 -4.64 -0.59
N THR A 50 1.36 -4.95 0.20
CA THR A 50 2.37 -3.97 0.64
C THR A 50 3.14 -3.33 -0.53
N VAL A 51 3.42 -4.08 -1.61
CA VAL A 51 4.05 -3.53 -2.83
C VAL A 51 3.16 -2.45 -3.48
N PHE A 52 1.85 -2.71 -3.61
CA PHE A 52 0.94 -1.74 -4.20
C PHE A 52 0.73 -0.51 -3.30
N ILE A 53 0.58 -0.71 -1.99
CA ILE A 53 0.50 0.38 -1.00
C ILE A 53 1.74 1.28 -1.11
N ARG A 54 2.94 0.69 -1.20
CA ARG A 54 4.18 1.42 -1.38
C ARG A 54 4.18 2.32 -2.62
N ILE A 55 3.80 1.79 -3.78
CA ILE A 55 3.77 2.60 -5.01
C ILE A 55 2.74 3.73 -4.93
N LEU A 56 1.57 3.47 -4.33
CA LEU A 56 0.56 4.51 -4.13
C LEU A 56 1.02 5.59 -3.14
N LEU A 57 1.77 5.23 -2.10
CA LEU A 57 2.38 6.19 -1.16
C LEU A 57 3.47 7.04 -1.81
N GLN A 58 4.26 6.47 -2.71
CA GLN A 58 5.30 7.19 -3.47
C GLN A 58 4.72 8.30 -4.35
N LYS A 59 3.47 8.17 -4.79
CA LYS A 59 2.77 9.25 -5.47
C LYS A 59 2.50 10.37 -4.47
N ARG A 60 2.84 11.61 -4.83
CA ARG A 60 2.68 12.82 -4.01
C ARG A 60 1.21 13.29 -3.91
N TYR A 61 0.28 12.37 -3.68
CA TYR A 61 -1.13 12.67 -3.48
C TYR A 61 -1.41 13.06 -2.03
N ALA A 62 -2.22 14.10 -1.83
CA ALA A 62 -2.84 14.39 -0.54
C ALA A 62 -3.80 13.24 -0.20
N LEU A 63 -3.66 12.68 1.01
CA LEU A 63 -4.45 11.54 1.47
C LEU A 63 -5.48 12.01 2.48
N PRO A 64 -6.76 11.63 2.35
CA PRO A 64 -7.78 11.88 3.37
C PRO A 64 -7.43 11.14 4.67
N ASN A 65 -7.78 11.72 5.82
CA ASN A 65 -7.53 11.14 7.16
C ASN A 65 -8.01 9.70 7.27
N LYS A 66 -9.19 9.39 6.73
CA LYS A 66 -9.74 8.02 6.73
C LYS A 66 -8.80 7.00 6.08
N ALA A 67 -8.11 7.36 5.00
CA ALA A 67 -7.15 6.48 4.34
C ALA A 67 -5.87 6.29 5.17
N LEU A 68 -5.47 7.31 5.94
CA LEU A 68 -4.37 7.22 6.88
C LEU A 68 -4.72 6.29 8.06
N ASP A 69 -5.92 6.40 8.61
CA ASP A 69 -6.39 5.55 9.72
C ASP A 69 -6.43 4.07 9.32
N MET A 70 -6.94 3.77 8.12
CA MET A 70 -6.94 2.40 7.60
C MET A 70 -5.51 1.89 7.33
N LEU A 71 -4.60 2.74 6.86
CA LEU A 71 -3.19 2.36 6.70
C LEU A 71 -2.51 2.07 8.04
N LEU A 72 -2.78 2.88 9.06
CA LEU A 72 -2.26 2.66 10.41
C LEU A 72 -2.72 1.30 10.92
N THR A 73 -4.02 1.01 10.79
CA THR A 73 -4.64 -0.28 11.16
C THR A 73 -3.97 -1.45 10.40
N TYR A 74 -3.71 -1.30 9.10
CA TYR A 74 -3.03 -2.32 8.30
C TYR A 74 -1.62 -2.64 8.83
N PHE A 75 -0.85 -1.63 9.23
CA PHE A 75 0.49 -1.85 9.79
C PHE A 75 0.45 -2.44 11.20
N THR A 76 -0.52 -2.07 12.04
CA THR A 76 -0.68 -2.66 13.37
C THR A 76 -1.09 -4.13 13.29
N ASP A 77 -2.01 -4.47 12.40
CA ASP A 77 -2.48 -5.85 12.21
C ASP A 77 -1.39 -6.74 11.60
N GLY A 78 -0.62 -6.20 10.64
CA GLY A 78 0.53 -6.90 10.05
C GLY A 78 1.63 -7.26 11.05
N LYS A 79 1.70 -6.59 12.21
CA LYS A 79 2.62 -6.94 13.30
C LYS A 79 2.11 -8.09 14.16
N ALA A 80 0.78 -8.27 14.26
CA ALA A 80 0.16 -9.30 15.08
C ALA A 80 0.14 -10.69 14.43
N GLY A 81 0.15 -10.76 13.08
CA GLY A 81 -0.02 -12.01 12.31
C GLY A 81 1.24 -12.86 12.07
N GLY A 82 2.38 -12.55 12.70
CA GLY A 82 3.68 -13.18 12.45
C GLY A 82 4.66 -12.27 11.70
N GLU A 83 5.97 -12.53 11.84
CA GLU A 83 7.06 -11.64 11.38
C GLU A 83 6.82 -11.10 9.96
N PRO A 84 6.40 -9.83 9.81
CA PRO A 84 6.22 -9.24 8.50
C PRO A 84 7.58 -9.23 7.82
N SER A 85 7.63 -9.45 6.49
CA SER A 85 8.93 -9.41 5.78
C SER A 85 9.67 -8.12 6.12
N PRO A 86 10.77 -8.18 6.90
CA PRO A 86 11.17 -7.05 7.71
C PRO A 86 11.51 -5.87 6.80
N LEU A 87 12.23 -6.09 5.71
CA LEU A 87 12.67 -4.99 4.86
C LEU A 87 11.52 -4.21 4.17
N LEU A 88 10.62 -4.90 3.46
CA LEU A 88 9.58 -4.23 2.67
C LEU A 88 8.56 -3.50 3.57
N TRP A 89 8.21 -4.12 4.69
CA TRP A 89 7.29 -3.54 5.67
C TRP A 89 7.88 -2.25 6.26
N HIS A 90 9.11 -2.31 6.79
CA HIS A 90 9.77 -1.15 7.40
C HIS A 90 10.00 -0.02 6.38
N GLN A 91 10.40 -0.34 5.14
CA GLN A 91 10.55 0.67 4.09
C GLN A 91 9.23 1.37 3.77
N THR A 92 8.12 0.62 3.74
CA THR A 92 6.79 1.17 3.42
C THR A 92 6.26 2.01 4.58
N LEU A 93 6.44 1.55 5.81
CA LEU A 93 6.10 2.32 7.02
C LEU A 93 6.90 3.63 7.09
N LEU A 94 8.20 3.60 6.82
CA LEU A 94 9.03 4.80 6.79
C LEU A 94 8.52 5.82 5.77
N MET A 95 8.11 5.37 4.58
CA MET A 95 7.51 6.26 3.59
C MET A 95 6.18 6.85 4.06
N PHE A 96 5.35 6.07 4.74
CA PHE A 96 4.11 6.55 5.33
C PHE A 96 4.37 7.64 6.37
N VAL A 97 5.26 7.41 7.34
CA VAL A 97 5.60 8.37 8.40
C VAL A 97 6.20 9.65 7.82
N LYS A 98 7.15 9.53 6.86
CA LYS A 98 7.73 10.70 6.18
C LYS A 98 6.67 11.53 5.47
N LYS A 99 5.67 10.89 4.87
CA LYS A 99 4.58 11.57 4.15
C LYS A 99 3.62 12.27 5.12
N LEU A 100 3.32 11.66 6.25
CA LEU A 100 2.50 12.28 7.29
C LEU A 100 3.15 13.57 7.80
N PHE A 101 4.45 13.53 8.08
CA PHE A 101 5.21 14.68 8.56
C PHE A 101 5.38 15.80 7.52
N LEU A 102 5.40 15.47 6.23
CA LEU A 102 5.49 16.48 5.15
C LEU A 102 4.17 17.21 4.88
N LEU A 103 3.04 16.73 5.44
CA LEU A 103 1.71 17.31 5.25
C LEU A 103 1.20 18.06 6.51
N SER A 104 1.93 17.99 7.63
CA SER A 104 1.69 18.75 8.88
C SER A 104 2.57 20.00 8.93
#